data_AF-A0A0C2NGF6-F1
#
_entry.id   AF-A0A0C2NGF6-F1
#
_cell.length_a   1.000
_cell.length_b   1.000
_cell.length_c   1.000
_cell.angle_alpha   90.00
_cell.angle_beta   90.00
_cell.angle_gamma   90.00
#
_symmetry.space_group_name_H-M   'P 1'
#
loop_
_entity.id
_entity.type
_entity.pdbx_description
1 polymer ?
#
loop_
_entity_poly.entity_id
_entity_poly.type
_entity_poly.pdbx_seq_one_letter_code
_entity_poly.pdbx_strand_id
1 'polypeptide(L)'
;MNGRRVDATQNYHSLDEIYYFGGQRQRDFNLIINHDNTERSFDTKYKFNLRHNDWNGYSAIQDLNTLHTYHVPSFKVKENPIPVDFLAFDNYNAHPDEIKK
;
A
#
# COMPACT_ATOMS: atom_id res chain seq x y z
N MET A 1 0.37 7.59 16.80
CA MET A 1 -0.02 8.76 15.99
C MET A 1 -1.44 8.63 15.47
N ASN A 2 -1.74 7.61 14.66
CA ASN A 2 -3.05 7.41 14.03
C ASN A 2 -4.23 7.23 15.02
N GLY A 3 -4.02 6.69 16.22
CA GLY A 3 -5.08 6.60 17.24
C GLY A 3 -5.40 7.90 18.00
N ARG A 4 -4.76 9.04 17.68
CA ARG A 4 -4.93 10.33 18.38
C ARG A 4 -5.48 11.46 17.50
N ARG A 5 -5.65 11.22 16.20
CA ARG A 5 -6.12 12.21 15.20
C ARG A 5 -7.03 11.48 14.22
N VAL A 6 -7.93 12.23 13.56
CA VAL A 6 -8.87 11.66 12.56
C VAL A 6 -8.10 11.03 11.40
N ASP A 7 -7.12 11.75 10.85
CA ASP A 7 -6.17 11.21 9.87
C ASP A 7 -4.77 11.78 10.19
N ALA A 8 -3.81 10.89 10.36
CA ALA A 8 -2.41 11.25 10.53
C ALA A 8 -1.49 10.45 9.60
N THR A 9 -2.03 9.85 8.55
CA THR A 9 -1.28 9.03 7.60
C THR A 9 -0.13 9.81 6.94
N GLN A 10 -0.30 11.12 6.73
CA GLN A 10 0.72 12.00 6.13
C GLN A 10 1.63 12.70 7.16
N ASN A 11 1.45 12.46 8.46
CA ASN A 11 2.19 13.18 9.51
C ASN A 11 3.56 12.53 9.81
N TYR A 12 4.30 12.15 8.77
CA TYR A 12 5.68 11.68 8.88
C TYR A 12 6.46 12.03 7.62
N HIS A 13 7.78 12.15 7.75
CA HIS A 13 8.70 12.24 6.62
C HIS A 13 9.85 11.27 6.89
N SER A 14 9.84 10.15 6.18
CA SER A 14 10.89 9.13 6.30
C SER A 14 12.11 9.54 5.47
N LEU A 15 13.30 9.19 5.94
CA LEU A 15 14.55 9.45 5.21
C LEU A 15 14.91 8.31 4.25
N ASP A 16 14.29 7.15 4.42
CA ASP A 16 14.64 5.91 3.73
C ASP A 16 13.40 5.21 3.19
N GLU A 17 12.70 4.48 4.05
CA GLU A 17 11.67 3.53 3.69
C GLU A 17 10.27 4.17 3.81
N ILE A 18 9.40 3.76 2.90
CA ILE A 18 7.96 3.96 3.08
C ILE A 18 7.46 3.07 4.22
N TYR A 19 6.35 3.42 4.84
CA TYR A 19 5.76 2.59 5.89
C TYR A 19 5.54 1.13 5.43
N TYR A 20 5.89 0.19 6.30
CA TYR A 20 5.63 -1.24 6.18
C TYR A 20 5.51 -1.91 7.56
N PHE A 21 5.02 -3.14 7.57
CA PHE A 21 4.95 -4.02 8.71
C PHE A 21 5.75 -5.31 8.42
N GLY A 22 6.64 -5.70 9.34
CA GLY A 22 7.45 -6.92 9.18
C GLY A 22 6.58 -8.17 9.08
N GLY A 23 6.74 -8.95 8.00
CA GLY A 23 5.90 -10.12 7.74
C GLY A 23 4.56 -9.81 7.05
N GLN A 24 4.34 -8.56 6.61
CA GLN A 24 3.15 -8.22 5.82
C GLN A 24 3.06 -9.04 4.53
N ARG A 25 1.83 -9.26 4.07
CA ARG A 25 1.58 -9.75 2.71
C ARG A 25 2.12 -8.73 1.70
N GLN A 26 2.60 -9.23 0.57
CA GLN A 26 3.05 -8.39 -0.54
C GLN A 26 1.91 -7.45 -1.00
N ARG A 27 2.25 -6.17 -1.12
CA ARG A 27 1.34 -5.12 -1.58
C ARG A 27 1.37 -5.04 -3.11
N ASP A 28 0.20 -4.91 -3.72
CA ASP A 28 0.07 -4.68 -5.16
C ASP A 28 -0.12 -3.19 -5.45
N PHE A 29 0.58 -2.69 -6.44
CA PHE A 29 0.42 -1.34 -6.97
C PHE A 29 0.16 -1.38 -8.47
N ASN A 30 -0.45 -0.32 -9.00
CA ASN A 30 -0.59 -0.10 -10.43
C ASN A 30 -0.40 1.38 -10.75
N LEU A 31 -0.28 1.70 -12.05
CA LEU A 31 -0.27 3.09 -12.50
C LEU A 31 -1.69 3.62 -12.68
N ILE A 32 -1.90 4.91 -12.39
CA ILE A 32 -3.12 5.64 -12.77
C ILE A 32 -2.98 6.34 -14.12
N ILE A 33 -1.75 6.53 -14.60
CA ILE A 33 -1.42 7.12 -15.91
C ILE A 33 -0.30 6.30 -16.52
N ASN A 34 -0.41 5.93 -17.81
CA ASN A 34 0.63 5.21 -18.53
C ASN A 34 2.00 5.93 -18.42
N HIS A 35 3.07 5.14 -18.46
CA HIS A 35 4.42 5.66 -18.43
C HIS A 35 5.35 4.81 -19.27
N ASP A 36 5.98 5.47 -20.23
CA ASP A 36 7.07 4.91 -21.01
C ASP A 36 8.39 5.28 -20.35
N ASN A 37 9.15 4.25 -19.97
CA ASN A 37 10.54 4.35 -19.58
C ASN A 37 11.41 3.98 -20.79
N THR A 38 12.68 4.35 -20.78
CA THR A 38 13.59 4.08 -21.92
C THR A 38 13.68 2.60 -22.28
N GLU A 39 13.56 1.73 -21.28
CA GLU A 39 13.69 0.28 -21.42
C GLU A 39 12.34 -0.45 -21.45
N ARG A 40 11.27 0.20 -20.98
CA ARG A 40 9.98 -0.46 -20.78
C ARG A 40 8.81 0.50 -20.64
N SER A 41 7.70 0.14 -21.25
CA SER A 41 6.40 0.79 -21.05
C SER A 41 5.56 0.10 -19.99
N PHE A 42 4.87 0.89 -19.18
CA PHE A 42 3.92 0.46 -18.15
C PHE A 42 2.56 1.09 -18.41
N ASP A 43 1.52 0.27 -18.52
CA ASP A 43 0.14 0.72 -18.59
C ASP A 43 -0.53 0.74 -17.20
N THR A 44 -1.76 1.23 -17.14
CA THR A 44 -2.53 1.33 -15.88
C THR A 44 -3.03 -0.01 -15.32
N LYS A 45 -2.99 -1.08 -16.12
CA LYS A 45 -3.42 -2.43 -15.72
C LYS A 45 -2.26 -3.24 -15.16
N TYR A 46 -1.03 -2.87 -15.51
CA TYR A 46 0.17 -3.55 -15.07
C TYR A 46 0.36 -3.41 -13.56
N LYS A 47 0.55 -4.57 -12.90
CA LYS A 47 0.79 -4.66 -11.46
C LYS A 47 2.28 -4.79 -11.16
N PHE A 48 2.71 -4.13 -10.10
CA PHE A 48 4.10 -4.16 -9.62
C PHE A 48 4.17 -4.06 -8.10
N ASN A 49 5.35 -4.37 -7.58
CA ASN A 49 5.69 -4.09 -6.20
C ASN A 49 6.33 -2.70 -6.09
N LEU A 50 5.92 -1.92 -5.10
CA LEU A 50 6.64 -0.71 -4.73
C LEU A 50 7.79 -1.08 -3.77
N ARG A 51 9.03 -0.79 -4.17
CA ARG A 51 10.22 -1.06 -3.34
C ARG A 51 10.48 0.07 -2.36
N HIS A 52 10.61 1.30 -2.85
CA HIS A 52 10.73 2.50 -2.02
C HIS A 52 10.29 3.75 -2.80
N ASN A 53 10.16 4.85 -2.08
CA ASN A 53 10.02 6.19 -2.65
C ASN A 53 11.40 6.86 -2.56
N ASP A 54 11.84 7.52 -3.63
CA ASP A 54 13.15 8.19 -3.67
C ASP A 54 13.15 9.57 -3.03
N TRP A 55 11.97 10.05 -2.63
CA TRP A 55 11.71 11.38 -2.08
C TRP A 55 12.12 12.54 -3.01
N ASN A 56 12.33 12.24 -4.31
CA ASN A 56 12.70 13.19 -5.36
C ASN A 56 11.63 13.32 -6.46
N GLY A 57 10.43 12.79 -6.21
CA GLY A 57 9.32 12.71 -7.18
C GLY A 57 9.23 11.39 -7.96
N TYR A 58 10.19 10.47 -7.77
CA TYR A 58 10.19 9.13 -8.35
C TYR A 58 10.07 8.03 -7.29
N SER A 59 9.56 6.88 -7.73
CA SER A 59 9.43 5.66 -6.95
C SER A 59 10.10 4.52 -7.70
N ALA A 60 10.84 3.69 -6.96
CA ALA A 60 11.38 2.44 -7.46
C ALA A 60 10.29 1.35 -7.44
N ILE A 61 9.88 0.89 -8.63
CA ILE A 61 8.92 -0.20 -8.81
C ILE A 61 9.65 -1.45 -9.29
N GLN A 62 9.23 -2.61 -8.82
CA GLN A 62 9.79 -3.89 -9.25
C GLN A 62 8.78 -4.66 -10.10
N ASP A 63 9.27 -5.12 -11.25
CA ASP A 63 8.55 -6.05 -12.12
C ASP A 63 8.36 -7.41 -11.43
N LEU A 64 7.13 -7.93 -11.46
CA LEU A 64 6.77 -9.17 -10.78
C LEU A 64 7.34 -10.45 -11.41
N ASN A 65 7.66 -10.42 -12.71
CA ASN A 65 8.14 -11.54 -13.49
C ASN A 65 9.68 -11.59 -13.59
N THR A 66 10.31 -10.43 -13.80
CA THR A 66 11.75 -10.31 -14.04
C THR A 66 12.53 -9.85 -12.81
N LEU A 67 11.83 -9.34 -11.79
CA LEU A 67 12.42 -8.72 -10.60
C LEU A 67 13.29 -7.48 -10.88
N HIS A 68 13.31 -7.00 -12.12
CA HIS A 68 14.00 -5.78 -12.50
C HIS A 68 13.30 -4.57 -11.87
N THR A 69 14.09 -3.58 -11.46
CA THR A 69 13.59 -2.36 -10.83
C THR A 69 13.65 -1.20 -11.80
N TYR A 70 12.54 -0.46 -11.90
CA TYR A 70 12.40 0.71 -12.75
C TYR A 70 11.97 1.91 -11.90
N HIS A 71 12.37 3.11 -12.29
CA HIS A 71 11.90 4.33 -11.65
C HIS A 71 10.73 4.92 -12.43
N VAL A 72 9.65 5.24 -11.73
CA VAL A 72 8.46 5.89 -12.31
C VAL A 72 8.07 7.10 -11.46
N PRO A 73 7.46 8.16 -12.04
CA PRO A 73 7.02 9.30 -11.26
C PRO A 73 6.00 8.87 -10.18
N SER A 74 6.28 9.19 -8.91
CA SER A 74 5.51 8.70 -7.76
C SER A 74 4.04 9.08 -7.82
N PHE A 75 3.71 10.26 -8.38
CA PHE A 75 2.33 10.73 -8.50
C PHE A 75 1.47 9.85 -9.42
N LYS A 76 2.08 9.01 -10.25
CA LYS A 76 1.37 8.05 -11.12
C LYS A 76 1.07 6.72 -10.41
N VAL A 77 1.64 6.46 -9.24
CA VAL A 77 1.54 5.18 -8.54
C VAL A 77 0.32 5.18 -7.61
N LYS A 78 -0.45 4.09 -7.64
CA LYS A 78 -1.58 3.88 -6.74
C LYS A 78 -1.47 2.52 -6.06
N GLU A 79 -1.71 2.51 -4.76
CA GLU A 79 -1.82 1.27 -3.97
C GLU A 79 -3.17 0.59 -4.24
N ASN A 80 -3.16 -0.74 -4.30
CA ASN A 80 -4.36 -1.56 -4.32
C ASN A 80 -4.56 -2.21 -2.94
N PRO A 81 -5.45 -1.65 -2.09
CA PRO A 81 -5.71 -2.22 -0.78
C PRO A 81 -6.24 -3.65 -0.90
N ILE A 82 -5.76 -4.53 -0.02
CA ILE A 82 -6.23 -5.92 0.05
C ILE A 82 -7.26 -6.02 1.18
N PRO A 83 -8.57 -6.12 0.86
CA PRO A 83 -9.57 -6.37 1.89
C PRO A 83 -9.44 -7.81 2.40
N VAL A 84 -9.70 -8.00 3.69
CA VAL A 84 -9.79 -9.30 4.34
C VAL A 84 -11.01 -9.29 5.25
N ASP A 85 -11.83 -10.34 5.16
CA ASP A 85 -13.02 -10.48 5.98
C ASP A 85 -12.61 -10.96 7.38
N PHE A 86 -12.55 -10.01 8.30
CA PHE A 86 -12.44 -10.32 9.73
C PHE A 86 -13.83 -10.57 10.31
N LEU A 87 -13.92 -11.43 11.32
CA LEU A 87 -15.15 -11.59 12.09
C LEU A 87 -15.49 -10.24 12.74
N ALA A 88 -16.65 -9.69 12.37
CA ALA A 88 -17.21 -8.56 13.08
C ALA A 88 -17.58 -9.00 14.50
N PHE A 89 -17.31 -8.15 15.49
CA PHE A 89 -17.73 -8.39 16.87
C PHE A 89 -19.21 -8.06 17.03
N ASP A 90 -20.08 -8.76 16.30
CA ASP A 90 -21.53 -8.52 16.29
C ASP A 90 -22.17 -8.72 17.67
N ASN A 91 -21.49 -9.45 18.55
CA ASN A 91 -21.92 -9.73 19.93
C ASN A 91 -21.33 -8.77 20.98
N TYR A 92 -20.67 -7.67 20.59
CA TYR A 92 -19.99 -6.78 21.55
C TYR A 92 -20.97 -6.04 22.49
N ASN A 93 -22.21 -5.83 22.05
CA ASN A 93 -23.26 -5.19 22.86
C ASN A 93 -24.06 -6.16 23.73
N ALA A 94 -23.73 -7.46 23.73
CA ALA A 94 -24.37 -8.40 24.65
C ALA A 94 -23.98 -8.00 26.07
N HIS A 95 -24.96 -7.52 26.84
CA HIS A 95 -24.78 -7.31 28.27
C HIS A 95 -24.35 -8.66 28.89
N PRO A 96 -23.44 -8.70 29.88
CA PRO A 96 -22.99 -9.94 30.52
C PRO A 96 -24.14 -10.84 31.02
N ASP A 97 -25.32 -10.27 31.24
CA ASP A 97 -26.53 -10.97 31.70
C ASP A 97 -27.28 -11.74 30.58
N GLU A 98 -26.98 -11.47 29.31
CA GLU A 98 -27.59 -12.15 28.16
C GLU A 98 -26.80 -13.40 27.71
N ILE A 99 -25.58 -13.60 28.22
CA ILE A 99 -24.79 -14.83 28.02
C ILE A 99 -25.19 -15.87 29.07
N LYS A 100 -26.49 -16.17 29.15
CA LYS A 100 -27.03 -17.32 29.90
C LYS A 100 -28.26 -17.89 29.22
N LYS A 101 -28.05 -18.93 28.41
CA LYS A 101 -28.72 -20.24 28.52
C LYS A 101 -28.18 -21.22 27.47
#